data_AF-A0A410RIH1-F1
#
_entry.id   AF-A0A410RIH1-F1
#
_cell.length_a   1.000
_cell.length_b   1.000
_cell.length_c   1.000
_cell.angle_alpha   90.00
_cell.angle_beta   90.00
_cell.angle_gamma   90.00
#
_symmetry.space_group_name_H-M   'P 1'
#
loop_
_entity.id
_entity.type
_entity.pdbx_description
1 polymer ?
#
loop_
_entity_poly.entity_id
_entity_poly.type
_entity_poly.pdbx_seq_one_letter_code
_entity_poly.pdbx_strand_id
1 'polypeptide(L)'
;MSLEVPLSQQGRCAVHPDLPAGGTCFRCGSFICADCATSVAGLGVRLYCQACAARPDVNYLEALRQRYWGKRDGWAWVVAGVTLLLCVATAAALAEWGVRATKESLFTLLLMLPVPVGVAFFLGQRWARHAMLVTPLVVAVVANALAPDGRFLYFLCAIPSLVTGLRIHRDARNQLFFRLPVPPAMLKVLWNERFNNPMARQASRFGFSALFMPLLAPVAVICGVVALNRVDPKATPPIGRRDQALLGLVLGLVSPLLWGGFLLLWLSDRIHF
;
A
#
# COMPACT_ATOMS: atom_id res chain seq x y z
N MET A 1 49.31 -13.31 7.62
CA MET A 1 50.14 -12.10 7.56
C MET A 1 49.21 -10.89 7.62
N SER A 2 49.05 -10.29 8.81
CA SER A 2 48.36 -9.01 8.97
C SER A 2 49.31 -7.91 8.53
N LEU A 3 48.95 -7.19 7.45
CA LEU A 3 49.63 -5.95 7.11
C LEU A 3 49.22 -4.90 8.14
N GLU A 4 50.02 -4.75 9.19
CA GLU A 4 49.87 -3.66 10.15
C GLU A 4 50.24 -2.35 9.43
N VAL A 5 49.21 -1.62 8.99
CA VAL A 5 49.35 -0.30 8.41
C VAL A 5 49.74 0.67 9.53
N PRO A 6 50.86 1.42 9.43
CA PRO A 6 51.26 2.39 10.43
C PRO A 6 50.11 3.34 10.79
N LEU A 7 49.92 3.67 12.08
CA LEU A 7 48.85 4.55 12.56
C LEU A 7 48.85 5.95 11.90
N SER A 8 49.99 6.38 11.35
CA SER A 8 50.14 7.62 10.58
C SER A 8 49.58 7.53 9.15
N GLN A 9 49.44 6.31 8.61
CA GLN A 9 48.87 6.05 7.29
C GLN A 9 47.41 5.58 7.34
N GLN A 10 46.85 5.38 8.54
CA GLN A 10 45.43 5.07 8.71
C GLN A 10 44.59 6.33 8.52
N GLY A 11 43.55 6.24 7.68
CA GLY A 11 42.57 7.31 7.54
C GLY A 11 41.95 7.66 8.90
N ARG A 12 41.77 8.95 9.18
CA ARG A 12 41.15 9.45 10.41
C ARG A 12 39.70 9.82 10.18
N CYS A 13 38.87 9.73 11.21
CA CYS A 13 37.49 10.18 11.08
C CYS A 13 37.42 11.68 10.82
N ALA A 14 36.60 12.09 9.85
CA ALA A 14 36.41 13.50 9.52
C ALA A 14 35.79 14.33 10.66
N VAL A 15 35.07 13.67 11.58
CA VAL A 15 34.43 14.31 12.75
C VAL A 15 35.28 14.16 14.01
N HIS A 16 35.97 13.02 14.16
CA HIS A 16 36.83 12.70 15.31
C HIS A 16 38.26 12.41 14.83
N PRO A 17 39.11 13.43 14.63
CA PRO A 17 40.46 13.24 14.09
C PRO A 17 41.35 12.30 14.92
N ASP A 18 41.07 12.18 16.21
CA ASP A 18 41.83 11.33 17.13
C ASP A 18 41.54 9.83 16.92
N LEU A 19 40.39 9.49 16.34
CA LEU A 19 39.95 8.11 16.13
C LEU A 19 40.32 7.59 14.73
N PRO A 20 40.73 6.31 14.62
CA PRO A 20 40.92 5.68 13.32
C PRO A 20 39.59 5.53 12.59
N ALA A 21 39.62 5.68 11.27
CA ALA A 21 38.46 5.45 10.43
C ALA A 21 38.13 3.95 10.39
N GLY A 22 36.90 3.59 10.75
CA GLY A 22 36.38 2.23 10.61
C GLY A 22 35.79 1.97 9.21
N GLY A 23 35.61 3.00 8.41
CA GLY A 23 35.14 2.89 7.03
C GLY A 23 34.99 4.24 6.33
N THR A 24 34.39 4.22 5.15
CA THR A 24 34.08 5.43 4.36
C THR A 24 32.58 5.54 4.13
N CYS A 25 32.05 6.76 4.18
CA CYS A 25 30.67 7.03 3.84
C CYS A 25 30.43 6.71 2.36
N PHE A 26 29.49 5.81 2.06
CA PHE A 26 29.19 5.38 0.69
C PHE A 26 28.79 6.53 -0.25
N ARG A 27 28.25 7.62 0.30
CA ARG A 27 27.78 8.77 -0.48
C ARG A 27 28.85 9.83 -0.70
N CYS A 28 29.43 10.36 0.38
CA CYS A 28 30.35 11.50 0.30
C CYS A 28 31.83 11.12 0.37
N GLY A 29 32.15 9.83 0.53
CA GLY A 29 33.53 9.33 0.60
C GLY A 29 34.27 9.65 1.90
N SER A 30 33.69 10.45 2.80
CA SER A 30 34.35 10.84 4.06
C SER A 30 34.67 9.64 4.93
N PHE A 31 35.87 9.61 5.51
CA PHE A 31 36.26 8.64 6.53
C PHE A 31 35.43 8.81 7.82
N ILE A 32 34.92 7.71 8.35
CA ILE A 32 34.05 7.67 9.55
C ILE A 32 34.56 6.63 10.55
N CYS A 33 34.59 6.96 11.84
CA CYS A 33 34.84 5.99 12.90
C CYS A 33 33.60 5.10 13.11
N ALA A 34 33.74 4.03 13.90
CA ALA A 34 32.65 3.11 14.22
C ALA A 34 31.44 3.84 14.85
N ASP A 35 31.68 4.83 15.70
CA ASP A 35 30.60 5.59 16.37
C ASP A 35 29.86 6.55 15.41
N CYS A 36 30.56 7.07 14.40
CA CYS A 36 29.94 7.91 13.36
C CYS A 36 29.27 7.10 12.25
N ALA A 37 29.51 5.78 12.20
CA ALA A 37 28.99 4.91 11.17
C ALA A 37 27.51 4.61 11.41
N THR A 38 26.66 5.09 10.50
CA THR A 38 25.21 4.91 10.56
C THR A 38 24.75 4.02 9.40
N SER A 39 24.04 2.94 9.71
CA SER A 39 23.32 2.14 8.71
C SER A 39 21.90 2.66 8.53
N VAL A 40 21.43 2.81 7.29
CA VAL A 40 20.08 3.30 7.00
C VAL A 40 19.17 2.13 6.64
N ALA A 41 18.01 2.05 7.30
CA ALA A 41 17.03 1.00 7.07
C ALA A 41 16.60 0.95 5.59
N GLY A 42 16.65 -0.22 4.97
CA GLY A 42 16.28 -0.43 3.58
C GLY A 42 17.44 -0.35 2.57
N LEU A 43 18.62 0.14 2.95
CA LEU A 43 19.81 0.28 2.08
C LEU A 43 20.90 -0.80 2.28
N GLY A 44 20.62 -1.86 3.05
CA GLY A 44 21.55 -2.97 3.26
C GLY A 44 22.73 -2.63 4.18
N VAL A 45 23.89 -3.22 3.93
CA VAL A 45 25.13 -3.08 4.76
C VAL A 45 25.93 -1.81 4.41
N ARG A 46 25.33 -0.84 3.70
CA ARG A 46 26.02 0.41 3.34
C ARG A 46 26.15 1.32 4.56
N LEU A 47 27.36 1.81 4.82
CA LEU A 47 27.65 2.75 5.90
C LEU A 47 27.57 4.20 5.39
N TYR A 48 26.91 5.05 6.18
CA TYR A 48 26.78 6.48 5.93
C TYR A 48 27.27 7.25 7.15
N CYS A 49 27.82 8.45 6.94
CA CYS A 49 28.00 9.40 8.05
C CYS A 49 26.63 9.91 8.51
N GLN A 50 26.52 10.35 9.78
CA GLN A 50 25.28 10.86 10.35
C GLN A 50 24.64 11.98 9.49
N ALA A 51 25.45 12.91 8.98
CA ALA A 51 24.97 13.99 8.12
C ALA A 51 24.35 13.48 6.81
N CYS A 52 24.96 12.47 6.15
CA CYS A 52 24.40 11.87 4.94
C CYS A 52 23.19 10.99 5.23
N ALA A 53 23.18 10.29 6.36
CA ALA A 53 22.06 9.45 6.79
C ALA A 53 20.81 10.28 7.14
N ALA A 54 20.97 11.52 7.59
CA ALA A 54 19.85 12.43 7.85
C ALA A 54 19.21 12.98 6.56
N ARG A 55 19.88 12.88 5.41
CA ARG A 55 19.36 13.44 4.16
C ARG A 55 18.18 12.63 3.61
N PRO A 56 17.15 13.28 3.05
CA PRO A 56 15.90 12.62 2.65
C PRO A 56 16.06 11.68 1.45
N ASP A 57 17.06 11.89 0.61
CA ASP A 57 17.39 11.02 -0.54
C ASP A 57 18.09 9.71 -0.12
N VAL A 58 18.80 9.72 1.01
CA VAL A 58 19.42 8.52 1.59
C VAL A 58 18.43 7.82 2.53
N ASN A 59 17.87 8.54 3.50
CA ASN A 59 16.83 8.00 4.37
C ASN A 59 15.43 8.20 3.78
N TYR A 60 15.24 7.58 2.61
CA TYR A 60 14.02 7.69 1.82
C TYR A 60 12.78 7.14 2.56
N LEU A 61 12.95 6.19 3.49
CA LEU A 61 11.84 5.67 4.31
C LEU A 61 11.36 6.69 5.33
N GLU A 62 12.28 7.41 5.97
CA GLU A 62 11.92 8.51 6.87
C GLU A 62 11.31 9.67 6.08
N ALA A 63 11.89 10.02 4.93
CA ALA A 63 11.29 11.01 4.03
C ALA A 63 9.86 10.61 3.59
N LEU A 64 9.63 9.32 3.30
CA LEU A 64 8.31 8.77 3.00
C LEU A 64 7.35 8.90 4.19
N ARG A 65 7.81 8.56 5.40
CA ARG A 65 7.04 8.68 6.64
C ARG A 65 6.59 10.12 6.84
N GLN A 66 7.52 11.07 6.77
CA GLN A 66 7.27 12.51 6.92
C GLN A 66 6.33 13.03 5.83
N ARG A 67 6.51 12.60 4.58
CA ARG A 67 5.66 13.00 3.44
C ARG A 67 4.19 12.71 3.69
N TYR A 68 3.88 11.62 4.39
CA TYR A 68 2.51 11.14 4.62
C TYR A 68 2.03 11.29 6.07
N TRP A 69 2.86 11.84 6.96
CA TRP A 69 2.54 12.01 8.36
C TRP A 69 1.34 12.94 8.55
N GLY A 70 0.27 12.43 9.15
CA GLY A 70 -0.95 13.21 9.37
C GLY A 70 -1.75 13.56 8.11
N LYS A 71 -1.31 13.13 6.92
CA LYS A 71 -2.02 13.42 5.66
C LYS A 71 -3.07 12.37 5.39
N ARG A 72 -4.29 12.81 5.08
CA ARG A 72 -5.41 11.95 4.67
C ARG A 72 -4.99 10.98 3.58
N ASP A 73 -5.37 9.73 3.73
CA ASP A 73 -5.10 8.66 2.78
C ASP A 73 -6.33 8.35 1.93
N GLY A 74 -6.19 7.39 1.01
CA GLY A 74 -7.32 6.96 0.17
C GLY A 74 -8.45 6.35 1.00
N TRP A 75 -8.14 5.63 2.07
CA TRP A 75 -9.14 5.02 2.94
C TRP A 75 -9.97 6.05 3.70
N ALA A 76 -9.37 7.15 4.17
CA ALA A 76 -10.13 8.26 4.77
C ALA A 76 -11.21 8.78 3.80
N TRP A 77 -10.87 8.97 2.53
CA TRP A 77 -11.84 9.42 1.52
C TRP A 77 -12.90 8.36 1.19
N VAL A 78 -12.53 7.08 1.12
CA VAL A 78 -13.48 5.98 0.94
C VAL A 78 -14.48 5.93 2.11
N VAL A 79 -13.99 5.98 3.36
CA VAL A 79 -14.84 5.99 4.56
C VAL A 79 -15.75 7.20 4.57
N ALA A 80 -15.26 8.40 4.21
CA ALA A 80 -16.09 9.59 4.10
C ALA A 80 -17.18 9.45 3.02
N GLY A 81 -16.83 8.90 1.85
CA GLY A 81 -17.80 8.64 0.77
C GLY A 81 -18.89 7.65 1.18
N VAL A 82 -18.51 6.55 1.84
CA VAL A 82 -19.47 5.56 2.38
C VAL A 82 -20.35 6.19 3.46
N THR A 83 -19.76 7.00 4.35
CA THR A 83 -20.51 7.72 5.39
C THR A 83 -21.53 8.67 4.80
N LEU A 84 -21.13 9.44 3.78
CA LEU A 84 -22.05 10.33 3.06
C LEU A 84 -23.17 9.57 2.36
N LEU A 85 -22.84 8.45 1.71
CA LEU A 85 -23.82 7.59 1.04
C LEU A 85 -24.84 7.03 2.04
N LEU A 86 -24.39 6.59 3.22
CA LEU A 86 -25.28 6.17 4.31
C LEU A 86 -26.22 7.30 4.75
N CYS A 87 -25.70 8.52 4.90
CA CYS A 87 -26.52 9.68 5.24
C CYS A 87 -27.61 9.93 4.20
N VAL A 88 -27.24 9.96 2.92
CA VAL A 88 -28.17 10.19 1.81
C VAL A 88 -29.21 9.09 1.70
N ALA A 89 -28.80 7.82 1.78
CA ALA A 89 -29.69 6.67 1.69
C ALA A 89 -30.72 6.66 2.84
N THR A 90 -30.28 6.98 4.06
CA THR A 90 -31.18 7.05 5.22
C THR A 90 -32.15 8.23 5.09
N ALA A 91 -31.68 9.39 4.62
CA ALA A 91 -32.56 10.54 4.39
C ALA A 91 -33.62 10.24 3.33
N ALA A 92 -33.26 9.55 2.25
CA ALA A 92 -34.19 9.10 1.22
C ALA A 92 -35.22 8.10 1.78
N ALA A 93 -34.78 7.10 2.55
CA ALA A 93 -35.68 6.13 3.19
C ALA A 93 -36.66 6.80 4.18
N LEU A 94 -36.19 7.76 4.97
CA LEU A 94 -37.05 8.53 5.87
C LEU A 94 -38.04 9.44 5.12
N ALA A 95 -37.66 9.96 3.95
CA ALA A 95 -38.55 10.75 3.10
C ALA A 95 -39.67 9.90 2.49
N GLU A 96 -39.37 8.66 2.09
CA GLU A 96 -40.36 7.73 1.51
C GLU A 96 -41.27 7.09 2.57
N TRP A 97 -40.71 6.62 3.69
CA TRP A 97 -41.46 5.85 4.70
C TRP A 97 -41.98 6.71 5.87
N GLY A 98 -41.50 7.95 5.97
CA GLY A 98 -41.83 8.88 7.04
C GLY A 98 -41.18 8.52 8.39
N VAL A 99 -41.25 9.46 9.33
CA VAL A 99 -40.74 9.30 10.70
C VAL A 99 -41.88 8.85 11.63
N ARG A 100 -42.55 7.75 11.31
CA ARG A 100 -43.50 7.12 12.23
C ARG A 100 -42.76 6.16 13.13
N ALA A 101 -43.17 5.96 14.38
CA ALA A 101 -42.55 5.03 15.34
C ALA A 101 -42.81 3.54 14.99
N THR A 102 -42.51 3.15 13.75
CA THR A 102 -42.57 1.78 13.26
C THR A 102 -41.21 1.10 13.42
N LYS A 103 -41.18 -0.24 13.41
CA LYS A 103 -39.91 -0.99 13.46
C LYS A 103 -38.97 -0.63 12.30
N GLU A 104 -39.53 -0.25 11.15
CA GLU A 104 -38.80 0.13 9.93
C GLU A 104 -38.04 1.45 10.09
N SER A 105 -38.63 2.46 10.74
CA SER A 105 -37.95 3.72 11.00
C SER A 105 -36.84 3.56 12.04
N LEU A 106 -37.04 2.72 13.07
CA LEU A 106 -36.00 2.36 14.04
C LEU A 106 -34.81 1.66 13.36
N PHE A 107 -35.09 0.74 12.43
CA PHE A 107 -34.03 0.08 11.66
C PHE A 107 -33.27 1.06 10.76
N THR A 108 -34.00 1.97 10.10
CA THR A 108 -33.40 3.03 9.29
C THR A 108 -32.51 3.95 10.14
N LEU A 109 -32.94 4.30 11.35
CA LEU A 109 -32.12 5.08 12.30
C LEU A 109 -30.91 4.30 12.82
N LEU A 110 -30.98 2.96 12.95
CA LEU A 110 -29.82 2.15 13.32
C LEU A 110 -28.67 2.28 12.32
N LEU A 111 -28.97 2.46 11.02
CA LEU A 111 -27.97 2.66 9.97
C LEU A 111 -27.19 3.98 10.11
N MET A 112 -27.63 4.90 10.96
CA MET A 112 -26.90 6.13 11.29
C MET A 112 -25.81 5.92 12.35
N LEU A 113 -25.83 4.82 13.10
CA LEU A 113 -24.85 4.53 14.15
C LEU A 113 -23.38 4.57 13.67
N PRO A 114 -23.04 4.11 12.45
CA PRO A 114 -21.69 4.24 11.90
C PRO A 114 -21.28 5.68 11.54
N VAL A 115 -22.21 6.61 11.35
CA VAL A 115 -21.91 7.95 10.81
C VAL A 115 -20.96 8.75 11.71
N PRO A 116 -21.19 8.87 13.04
CA PRO A 116 -20.23 9.54 13.92
C PRO A 116 -18.84 8.92 13.89
N VAL A 117 -18.76 7.59 13.76
CA VAL A 117 -17.48 6.87 13.65
C VAL A 117 -16.77 7.21 12.34
N GLY A 118 -17.50 7.23 11.23
CA GLY A 118 -16.97 7.61 9.91
C GLY A 118 -16.47 9.05 9.86
N VAL A 119 -17.24 10.00 10.42
CA VAL A 119 -16.84 11.40 10.55
C VAL A 119 -15.59 11.54 11.42
N ALA A 120 -15.58 10.91 12.60
CA ALA A 120 -14.41 10.94 13.49
C ALA A 120 -13.17 10.30 12.85
N PHE A 121 -13.35 9.23 12.07
CA PHE A 121 -12.28 8.59 11.31
C PHE A 121 -11.70 9.55 10.26
N PHE A 122 -12.55 10.25 9.49
CA PHE A 122 -12.11 11.22 8.49
C PHE A 122 -11.38 12.43 9.09
N LEU A 123 -11.78 12.84 10.30
CA LEU A 123 -11.11 13.90 11.07
C LEU A 123 -9.78 13.45 11.72
N GLY A 124 -9.43 12.15 11.64
CA GLY A 124 -8.18 11.63 12.17
C GLY A 124 -8.21 11.34 13.67
N GLN A 125 -9.38 11.11 14.26
CA GLN A 125 -9.51 10.75 15.68
C GLN A 125 -9.02 9.31 15.92
N ARG A 126 -8.07 9.12 16.83
CA ARG A 126 -7.39 7.82 17.05
C ARG A 126 -8.34 6.70 17.47
N TRP A 127 -9.36 7.00 18.29
CA TRP A 127 -10.34 6.02 18.75
C TRP A 127 -11.21 5.49 17.60
N ALA A 128 -11.47 6.31 16.59
CA ALA A 128 -12.36 5.97 15.48
C ALA A 128 -11.82 4.79 14.65
N ARG A 129 -10.49 4.61 14.60
CA ARG A 129 -9.85 3.48 13.93
C ARG A 129 -10.20 2.14 14.59
N HIS A 130 -10.34 2.11 15.92
CA HIS A 130 -10.78 0.91 16.63
C HIS A 130 -12.30 0.76 16.56
N ALA A 131 -13.04 1.86 16.72
CA ALA A 131 -14.49 1.85 16.61
C ALA A 131 -14.95 1.29 15.24
N MET A 132 -14.27 1.62 14.14
CA MET A 132 -14.60 1.09 12.81
C MET A 132 -14.57 -0.45 12.71
N LEU A 133 -13.80 -1.14 13.56
CA LEU A 133 -13.82 -2.61 13.65
C LEU A 133 -15.01 -3.13 14.45
N VAL A 134 -15.44 -2.39 15.48
CA VAL A 134 -16.48 -2.81 16.41
C VAL A 134 -17.88 -2.45 15.89
N THR A 135 -18.01 -1.33 15.19
CA THR A 135 -19.27 -0.82 14.63
C THR A 135 -20.06 -1.86 13.82
N PRO A 136 -19.50 -2.59 12.84
CA PRO A 136 -20.28 -3.58 12.08
C PRO A 136 -20.83 -4.71 12.95
N LEU A 137 -20.12 -5.10 14.02
CA LEU A 137 -20.60 -6.10 14.98
C LEU A 137 -21.75 -5.56 15.82
N VAL A 138 -21.61 -4.35 16.35
CA VAL A 138 -22.66 -3.70 17.15
C VAL A 138 -23.92 -3.52 16.32
N VAL A 139 -23.79 -3.00 15.10
CA VAL A 139 -24.93 -2.84 14.18
C VAL A 139 -25.59 -4.19 13.88
N ALA A 140 -24.82 -5.24 13.60
CA ALA A 140 -25.39 -6.57 13.33
C ALA A 140 -26.12 -7.17 14.54
N VAL A 141 -25.58 -7.01 15.75
CA VAL A 141 -26.22 -7.50 16.99
C VAL A 141 -27.52 -6.75 17.27
N VAL A 142 -27.52 -5.42 17.17
CA VAL A 142 -28.73 -4.61 17.39
C VAL A 142 -29.76 -4.86 16.29
N ALA A 143 -29.34 -4.96 15.03
CA ALA A 143 -30.20 -5.31 13.90
C ALA A 143 -30.88 -6.66 14.11
N ASN A 144 -30.12 -7.68 14.54
CA ASN A 144 -30.65 -9.00 14.87
C ASN A 144 -31.69 -8.96 16.00
N ALA A 145 -31.47 -8.13 17.03
CA ALA A 145 -32.42 -7.98 18.12
C ALA A 145 -33.74 -7.30 17.67
N LEU A 146 -33.66 -6.34 16.74
CA LEU A 146 -34.83 -5.62 16.23
C LEU A 146 -35.61 -6.41 15.16
N ALA A 147 -34.92 -7.17 14.31
CA ALA A 147 -35.50 -7.90 13.18
C ALA A 147 -34.82 -9.28 13.00
N PRO A 148 -35.22 -10.29 13.78
CA PRO A 148 -34.57 -11.61 13.78
C PRO A 148 -34.59 -12.33 12.43
N ASP A 149 -35.58 -12.07 11.58
CA ASP A 149 -35.75 -12.73 10.29
C ASP A 149 -34.62 -12.38 9.30
N GLY A 150 -33.93 -11.26 9.52
CA GLY A 150 -32.82 -10.77 8.69
C GLY A 150 -31.42 -11.26 9.10
N ARG A 151 -31.31 -12.16 10.08
CA ARG A 151 -30.02 -12.62 10.67
C ARG A 151 -28.93 -12.90 9.64
N PHE A 152 -29.25 -13.73 8.64
CA PHE A 152 -28.29 -14.13 7.62
C PHE A 152 -27.75 -12.93 6.84
N LEU A 153 -28.61 -11.99 6.46
CA LEU A 153 -28.23 -10.78 5.73
C LEU A 153 -27.30 -9.89 6.57
N TYR A 154 -27.59 -9.72 7.87
CA TYR A 154 -26.75 -8.90 8.75
C TYR A 154 -25.35 -9.48 8.90
N PHE A 155 -25.22 -10.80 9.06
CA PHE A 155 -23.91 -11.46 9.06
C PHE A 155 -23.20 -11.32 7.72
N LEU A 156 -23.92 -11.49 6.61
CA LEU A 156 -23.37 -11.35 5.26
C LEU A 156 -22.84 -9.93 5.00
N CYS A 157 -23.44 -8.89 5.59
CA CYS A 157 -22.93 -7.52 5.49
C CYS A 157 -21.82 -7.22 6.51
N ALA A 158 -21.89 -7.78 7.72
CA ALA A 158 -20.91 -7.55 8.77
C ALA A 158 -19.53 -8.15 8.44
N ILE A 159 -19.49 -9.35 7.87
CA ILE A 159 -18.23 -10.06 7.59
C ILE A 159 -17.34 -9.28 6.59
N PRO A 160 -17.81 -8.86 5.39
CA PRO A 160 -17.01 -8.07 4.47
C PRO A 160 -16.60 -6.71 5.06
N SER A 161 -17.47 -6.10 5.86
CA SER A 161 -17.19 -4.85 6.57
C SER A 161 -16.05 -5.01 7.56
N LEU A 162 -16.03 -6.11 8.33
CA LEU A 162 -14.95 -6.45 9.25
C LEU A 162 -13.64 -6.74 8.53
N VAL A 163 -13.67 -7.53 7.45
CA VAL A 163 -12.48 -7.84 6.65
C VAL A 163 -11.89 -6.55 6.08
N THR A 164 -12.73 -5.68 5.53
CA THR A 164 -12.32 -4.38 5.00
C THR A 164 -11.79 -3.47 6.12
N GLY A 165 -12.49 -3.40 7.25
CA GLY A 165 -12.07 -2.64 8.41
C GLY A 165 -10.71 -3.10 8.95
N LEU A 166 -10.48 -4.41 9.04
CA LEU A 166 -9.21 -4.99 9.48
C LEU A 166 -8.08 -4.68 8.50
N ARG A 167 -8.38 -4.71 7.19
CA ARG A 167 -7.43 -4.32 6.14
C ARG A 167 -7.05 -2.84 6.27
N ILE A 168 -8.03 -1.95 6.44
CA ILE A 168 -7.77 -0.51 6.65
C ILE A 168 -6.97 -0.30 7.94
N HIS A 169 -7.33 -1.01 9.01
CA HIS A 169 -6.62 -0.91 10.28
C HIS A 169 -5.15 -1.31 10.12
N ARG A 170 -4.86 -2.44 9.47
CA ARG A 170 -3.48 -2.91 9.26
C ARG A 170 -2.69 -2.13 8.20
N ASP A 171 -3.35 -1.29 7.42
CA ASP A 171 -2.72 -0.52 6.34
C ASP A 171 -1.71 0.52 6.89
N ALA A 172 -0.47 0.46 6.39
CA ALA A 172 0.61 1.34 6.84
C ALA A 172 0.35 2.81 6.48
N ARG A 173 -0.29 3.08 5.34
CA ARG A 173 -0.60 4.46 4.92
C ARG A 173 -1.69 5.06 5.81
N ASN A 174 -2.65 4.24 6.24
CA ASN A 174 -3.67 4.64 7.21
C ASN A 174 -3.06 4.91 8.60
N GLN A 175 -2.14 4.07 9.07
CA GLN A 175 -1.39 4.32 10.31
C GLN A 175 -0.66 5.66 10.30
N LEU A 176 -0.03 6.03 9.19
CA LEU A 176 0.64 7.33 9.03
C LEU A 176 -0.33 8.51 9.07
N PHE A 177 -1.55 8.35 8.55
CA PHE A 177 -2.60 9.36 8.66
C PHE A 177 -2.97 9.64 10.13
N PHE A 178 -3.09 8.60 10.96
CA PHE A 178 -3.36 8.73 12.40
C PHE A 178 -2.11 9.06 13.25
N ARG A 179 -0.96 9.36 12.62
CA ARG A 179 0.32 9.68 13.28
C ARG A 179 0.76 8.58 14.26
N LEU A 180 0.59 7.32 13.86
CA LEU A 180 1.06 6.16 14.61
C LEU A 180 2.46 5.76 14.17
N PRO A 181 3.29 5.20 15.08
CA PRO A 181 4.60 4.68 14.71
C PRO A 181 4.43 3.49 13.75
N VAL A 182 5.16 3.51 12.63
CA VAL A 182 5.14 2.44 11.62
C VAL A 182 6.54 1.84 11.51
N PRO A 183 6.70 0.51 11.60
CA PRO A 183 8.01 -0.10 11.53
C PRO A 183 8.65 0.08 10.14
N PRO A 184 10.00 0.16 10.04
CA PRO A 184 10.70 0.37 8.77
C PRO A 184 10.37 -0.67 7.69
N ALA A 185 10.09 -1.92 8.09
CA ALA A 185 9.68 -2.98 7.18
C ALA A 185 8.36 -2.65 6.46
N MET A 186 7.36 -2.12 7.17
CA MET A 186 6.06 -1.74 6.59
C MET A 186 6.17 -0.49 5.72
N LEU A 187 7.05 0.47 6.08
CA LEU A 187 7.36 1.61 5.23
C LEU A 187 8.05 1.15 3.92
N LYS A 188 8.93 0.16 3.99
CA LYS A 188 9.56 -0.43 2.80
C LYS A 188 8.54 -1.14 1.91
N VAL A 189 7.57 -1.84 2.49
CA VAL A 189 6.44 -2.42 1.73
C VAL A 189 5.63 -1.31 1.03
N LEU A 190 5.25 -0.26 1.75
CA LEU A 190 4.52 0.88 1.19
C LEU A 190 5.30 1.59 0.08
N TRP A 191 6.61 1.79 0.27
CA TRP A 191 7.52 2.32 -0.76
C TRP A 191 7.49 1.42 -1.99
N ASN A 192 7.63 0.12 -1.79
CA ASN A 192 7.64 -0.85 -2.86
C ASN A 192 6.32 -0.80 -3.65
N GLU A 193 5.19 -0.70 -2.98
CA GLU A 193 3.88 -0.68 -3.63
C GLU A 193 3.60 0.57 -4.47
N ARG A 194 4.09 1.74 -4.05
CA ARG A 194 3.73 3.03 -4.66
C ARG A 194 4.82 3.66 -5.51
N PHE A 195 6.08 3.48 -5.15
CA PHE A 195 7.20 4.21 -5.74
C PHE A 195 8.22 3.31 -6.42
N ASN A 196 8.42 2.08 -5.92
CA ASN A 196 9.33 1.14 -6.56
C ASN A 196 8.72 0.59 -7.86
N ASN A 197 9.21 1.11 -8.99
CA ASN A 197 8.88 0.69 -10.34
C ASN A 197 7.37 0.40 -10.55
N PRO A 198 6.51 1.44 -10.51
CA PRO A 198 5.05 1.25 -10.65
C PRO A 198 4.68 0.64 -12.00
N MET A 199 5.49 0.85 -13.03
CA MET A 199 5.28 0.25 -14.36
C MET A 199 5.41 -1.27 -14.34
N ALA A 200 6.32 -1.85 -13.54
CA ALA A 200 6.45 -3.31 -13.42
C ALA A 200 5.14 -3.94 -12.90
N ARG A 201 4.51 -3.29 -11.92
CA ARG A 201 3.23 -3.73 -11.35
C ARG A 201 2.07 -3.59 -12.33
N GLN A 202 2.05 -2.52 -13.12
CA GLN A 202 1.03 -2.36 -14.15
C GLN A 202 1.22 -3.35 -15.30
N ALA A 203 2.47 -3.61 -15.70
CA ALA A 203 2.79 -4.65 -16.67
C ALA A 203 2.25 -6.02 -16.23
N SER A 204 2.47 -6.42 -14.98
CA SER A 204 1.94 -7.69 -14.47
C SER A 204 0.41 -7.70 -14.45
N ARG A 205 -0.24 -6.60 -14.05
CA ARG A 205 -1.71 -6.50 -14.03
C ARG A 205 -2.30 -6.62 -15.42
N PHE A 206 -1.80 -5.83 -16.38
CA PHE A 206 -2.26 -5.91 -17.76
C PHE A 206 -1.92 -7.25 -18.39
N GLY A 207 -0.78 -7.85 -18.07
CA GLY A 207 -0.40 -9.18 -18.55
C GLY A 207 -1.39 -10.26 -18.08
N PHE A 208 -1.76 -10.26 -16.79
CA PHE A 208 -2.80 -11.16 -16.29
C PHE A 208 -4.18 -10.88 -16.90
N SER A 209 -4.58 -9.61 -16.99
CA SER A 209 -5.85 -9.23 -17.63
C SER A 209 -5.87 -9.59 -19.12
N ALA A 210 -4.72 -9.58 -19.80
CA ALA A 210 -4.60 -9.92 -21.20
C ALA A 210 -4.98 -11.38 -21.50
N LEU A 211 -4.88 -12.30 -20.52
CA LEU A 211 -5.34 -13.69 -20.67
C LEU A 211 -6.84 -13.76 -20.98
N PHE A 212 -7.62 -12.82 -20.43
CA PHE A 212 -9.06 -12.75 -20.65
C PHE A 212 -9.44 -11.74 -21.75
N MET A 213 -8.60 -10.73 -21.96
CA MET A 213 -8.86 -9.64 -22.91
C MET A 213 -7.59 -9.34 -23.73
N PRO A 214 -7.39 -9.99 -24.90
CA PRO A 214 -6.13 -9.94 -25.64
C PRO A 214 -5.71 -8.52 -26.08
N LEU A 215 -6.66 -7.59 -26.19
CA LEU A 215 -6.40 -6.18 -26.51
C LEU A 215 -5.50 -5.46 -25.48
N LEU A 216 -5.39 -5.97 -24.24
CA LEU A 216 -4.52 -5.40 -23.21
C LEU A 216 -3.05 -5.85 -23.34
N ALA A 217 -2.78 -6.85 -24.18
CA ALA A 217 -1.47 -7.45 -24.31
C ALA A 217 -0.37 -6.48 -24.79
N PRO A 218 -0.59 -5.61 -25.80
CA PRO A 218 0.41 -4.63 -26.20
C PRO A 218 0.77 -3.65 -25.07
N VAL A 219 -0.23 -3.22 -24.29
CA VAL A 219 -0.02 -2.34 -23.13
C VAL A 219 0.84 -3.04 -22.08
N ALA A 220 0.57 -4.33 -21.81
CA ALA A 220 1.38 -5.13 -20.90
C ALA A 220 2.85 -5.23 -21.34
N VAL A 221 3.10 -5.46 -22.63
CA VAL A 221 4.46 -5.52 -23.22
C VAL A 221 5.16 -4.18 -23.09
N ILE A 222 4.53 -3.07 -23.49
CA ILE A 222 5.11 -1.72 -23.40
C ILE A 222 5.46 -1.39 -21.94
N CYS A 223 4.52 -1.60 -21.01
CA CYS A 223 4.77 -1.39 -19.59
C CYS A 223 5.92 -2.28 -19.08
N GLY A 224 6.00 -3.53 -19.53
CA GLY A 224 7.05 -4.48 -19.16
C GLY A 224 8.44 -4.02 -19.62
N VAL A 225 8.57 -3.62 -20.88
CA VAL A 225 9.84 -3.10 -21.44
C VAL A 225 10.27 -1.82 -20.71
N VAL A 226 9.37 -0.85 -20.56
CA VAL A 226 9.67 0.41 -19.84
C VAL A 226 10.05 0.13 -18.39
N ALA A 227 9.40 -0.83 -17.75
CA ALA A 227 9.71 -1.21 -16.39
C ALA A 227 11.11 -1.85 -16.26
N LEU A 228 11.50 -2.72 -17.19
CA LEU A 228 12.83 -3.35 -17.19
C LEU A 228 13.95 -2.33 -17.37
N ASN A 229 13.77 -1.36 -18.27
CA ASN A 229 14.74 -0.28 -18.49
C ASN A 229 14.92 0.63 -17.28
N ARG A 230 13.97 0.64 -16.33
CA ARG A 230 14.04 1.42 -15.09
C ARG A 230 14.62 0.65 -13.91
N VAL A 231 14.89 -0.65 -14.04
CA VAL A 231 15.47 -1.44 -12.95
C VAL A 231 16.93 -1.04 -12.76
N ASP A 232 17.24 -0.47 -11.59
CA ASP A 232 18.60 -0.16 -11.17
C ASP A 232 18.80 -0.58 -9.71
N PRO A 233 19.50 -1.71 -9.46
CA PRO A 233 19.78 -2.17 -8.11
C PRO A 233 20.82 -1.31 -7.37
N LYS A 234 21.60 -0.49 -8.09
CA LYS A 234 22.64 0.37 -7.52
C LYS A 234 22.10 1.73 -7.10
N ALA A 235 20.98 2.18 -7.69
CA ALA A 235 20.29 3.41 -7.32
C ALA A 235 20.00 3.51 -5.80
N THR A 236 19.93 4.74 -5.30
CA THR A 236 19.54 5.04 -3.93
C THR A 236 18.29 5.92 -3.95
N PRO A 237 17.10 5.40 -3.60
CA PRO A 237 16.80 4.01 -3.20
C PRO A 237 16.88 3.00 -4.37
N PRO A 238 17.10 1.70 -4.09
CA PRO A 238 17.21 0.68 -5.13
C PRO A 238 15.87 0.50 -5.86
N ILE A 239 15.92 0.50 -7.20
CA ILE A 239 14.75 0.30 -8.06
C ILE A 239 14.77 -1.15 -8.55
N GLY A 240 13.75 -1.93 -8.16
CA GLY A 240 13.68 -3.38 -8.39
C GLY A 240 12.47 -3.82 -9.22
N ARG A 241 11.99 -5.04 -8.93
CA ARG A 241 10.81 -5.70 -9.55
C ARG A 241 10.98 -6.18 -10.99
N ARG A 242 12.19 -6.65 -11.30
CA ARG A 242 12.50 -7.26 -12.61
C ARG A 242 11.60 -8.46 -12.90
N ASP A 243 11.32 -9.27 -11.89
CA ASP A 243 10.42 -10.43 -11.93
C ASP A 243 9.00 -10.07 -12.38
N GLN A 244 8.40 -9.03 -11.78
CA GLN A 244 7.05 -8.58 -12.15
C GLN A 244 7.00 -8.01 -13.57
N ALA A 245 8.04 -7.26 -13.97
CA ALA A 245 8.15 -6.71 -15.31
C ALA A 245 8.30 -7.81 -16.38
N LEU A 246 9.14 -8.82 -16.11
CA LEU A 246 9.29 -10.01 -16.96
C LEU A 246 7.97 -10.78 -17.06
N LEU A 247 7.29 -11.01 -15.93
CA LEU A 247 6.01 -11.71 -15.92
C LEU A 247 4.96 -11.00 -16.80
N GLY A 248 4.82 -9.69 -16.65
CA GLY A 248 3.90 -8.89 -17.47
C GLY A 248 4.22 -8.95 -18.96
N LEU A 249 5.51 -8.88 -19.30
CA LEU A 249 5.99 -8.98 -20.68
C LEU A 249 5.71 -10.36 -21.28
N VAL A 250 6.04 -11.43 -20.56
CA VAL A 250 5.82 -12.81 -21.01
C VAL A 250 4.32 -13.08 -21.21
N LEU A 251 3.48 -12.72 -20.23
CA LEU A 251 2.02 -12.88 -20.36
C LEU A 251 1.45 -12.06 -21.51
N GLY A 252 1.97 -10.85 -21.74
CA GLY A 252 1.59 -10.02 -22.88
C GLY A 252 1.99 -10.60 -24.23
N LEU A 253 3.09 -11.36 -24.33
CA LEU A 253 3.47 -12.02 -25.58
C LEU A 253 2.72 -13.34 -25.80
N VAL A 254 2.52 -14.13 -24.74
CA VAL A 254 1.90 -15.45 -24.83
C VAL A 254 0.38 -15.36 -25.01
N SER A 255 -0.30 -14.40 -24.38
CA SER A 255 -1.76 -14.34 -24.43
C SER A 255 -2.33 -14.20 -25.86
N PRO A 256 -1.84 -13.29 -26.72
CA PRO A 256 -2.34 -13.18 -28.09
C PRO A 256 -2.13 -14.46 -28.91
N LEU A 257 -1.04 -15.21 -28.66
CA LEU A 257 -0.76 -16.47 -29.35
C LEU A 257 -1.77 -17.55 -28.95
N LEU A 258 -2.11 -17.64 -27.65
CA LEU A 258 -3.13 -18.56 -27.15
C LEU A 258 -4.51 -18.23 -27.73
N TRP A 259 -4.88 -16.94 -27.75
CA TRP A 259 -6.14 -16.48 -28.35
C TRP A 259 -6.17 -16.72 -29.87
N GLY A 260 -5.08 -16.45 -30.57
CA GLY A 260 -4.95 -16.73 -32.00
C GLY A 260 -5.11 -18.21 -32.31
N GLY A 261 -4.45 -19.09 -31.54
CA GLY A 261 -4.60 -20.54 -31.68
C GLY A 261 -6.02 -21.02 -31.39
N PHE A 262 -6.65 -20.52 -30.31
CA PHE A 262 -8.04 -20.83 -29.99
C PHE A 262 -9.00 -20.38 -31.09
N LEU A 263 -8.85 -19.16 -31.59
CA LEU A 263 -9.66 -18.62 -32.68
C LEU A 263 -9.48 -19.42 -33.97
N LEU A 264 -8.24 -19.81 -34.30
CA LEU A 264 -7.96 -20.64 -35.48
C LEU A 264 -8.63 -22.02 -35.38
N LEU A 265 -8.51 -22.70 -34.25
CA LEU A 265 -9.16 -24.00 -34.01
C LEU A 265 -10.70 -23.87 -34.06
N TRP A 266 -11.24 -22.81 -33.46
CA TRP A 266 -12.68 -22.56 -33.48
C TRP A 266 -13.20 -22.24 -34.88
N LEU A 267 -12.42 -21.49 -35.68
CA LEU A 267 -12.77 -21.19 -37.07
C LEU A 267 -12.64 -22.41 -37.96
N SER A 268 -11.63 -23.27 -37.77
CA SER A 268 -11.49 -24.50 -38.57
C SER A 268 -12.69 -25.43 -38.40
N ASP A 269 -13.20 -25.58 -37.17
CA ASP A 269 -14.39 -26.40 -36.90
C ASP A 269 -15.67 -25.83 -37.57
N ARG A 270 -15.71 -24.51 -37.82
CA ARG A 270 -16.84 -23.82 -38.44
C ARG A 270 -16.84 -23.88 -39.97
N ILE A 271 -15.66 -24.01 -40.59
CA ILE A 271 -15.49 -24.00 -42.05
C ILE A 271 -15.74 -25.39 -42.66
N HIS A 272 -15.74 -26.45 -41.86
CA HIS A 272 -16.02 -27.82 -42.31
C HIS A 272 -17.51 -28.22 -42.29
N PHE A 273 -18.43 -27.26 -42.26
CA PHE A 273 -19.88 -27.42 -42.47
C PHE A 273 -20.33 -26.61 -43.68
#